data_AF-A0A7C0YLL3-F1
#
_entry.id   AF-A0A7C0YLL3-F1
#
_cell.length_a   1.000
_cell.length_b   1.000
_cell.length_c   1.000
_cell.angle_alpha   90.00
_cell.angle_beta   90.00
_cell.angle_gamma   90.00
#
_symmetry.space_group_name_H-M   'P 1'
#
loop_
_entity.id
_entity.type
_entity.pdbx_description
1 polymer ?
#
loop_
_entity_poly.entity_id
_entity_poly.type
_entity_poly.pdbx_seq_one_letter_code
_entity_poly.pdbx_strand_id
1 'polypeptide(L)'
;MSIGNILKESLGIARKHTIIIVPPVLVSFLIGCLSIVVIGMRMTAMEPDAVGELGQGVTDLILVKSVLSVVGWIFYSFAQGMVASMMVEVEDKGQTSLGSGFGRANEMIVSLMAAGFILGVLLLLGFMLFVIPGLIVAFIFSFTFIVIMLEKRGPVDAMKRSVQIVRANASYTFKLLLLL
;
A
#
# COMPACT_ATOMS: atom_id res chain seq x y z
N MET A 1 -25.25 -1.62 -12.55
CA MET A 1 -24.62 -0.30 -12.28
C MET A 1 -23.56 -0.04 -13.34
N SER A 2 -23.52 1.16 -13.93
CA SER A 2 -22.41 1.55 -14.83
C SER A 2 -21.17 1.86 -13.99
N ILE A 3 -19.99 1.40 -14.43
CA ILE A 3 -18.69 1.64 -13.76
C ILE A 3 -18.45 3.14 -13.50
N GLY A 4 -18.91 4.00 -14.42
CA GLY A 4 -18.82 5.45 -14.24
C GLY A 4 -19.62 6.00 -13.06
N ASN A 5 -20.72 5.35 -12.68
CA ASN A 5 -21.50 5.76 -11.51
C ASN A 5 -20.81 5.32 -10.22
N ILE A 6 -20.22 4.12 -10.19
CA ILE A 6 -19.46 3.60 -9.04
C ILE A 6 -18.24 4.49 -8.78
N LEU A 7 -17.52 4.91 -9.83
CA LEU A 7 -16.38 5.82 -9.70
C LEU A 7 -16.80 7.22 -9.24
N LYS A 8 -17.90 7.77 -9.77
CA LYS A 8 -18.42 9.06 -9.30
C LYS A 8 -18.85 9.00 -7.84
N GLU A 9 -19.43 7.88 -7.42
CA GLU A 9 -19.85 7.65 -6.04
C GLU A 9 -18.64 7.48 -5.12
N SER A 10 -17.63 6.69 -5.50
CA SER A 10 -16.40 6.55 -4.73
C SER A 10 -15.59 7.84 -4.66
N LEU A 11 -15.51 8.62 -5.74
CA LEU A 11 -14.92 9.96 -5.74
C LEU A 11 -15.74 10.94 -4.90
N GLY A 12 -17.07 10.84 -4.93
CA GLY A 12 -17.96 11.61 -4.07
C GLY A 12 -17.72 11.32 -2.59
N ILE A 13 -17.55 10.05 -2.24
CA ILE A 13 -17.21 9.59 -0.89
C ILE A 13 -15.82 10.11 -0.49
N ALA A 14 -14.81 9.94 -1.33
CA ALA A 14 -13.44 10.42 -1.04
C ALA A 14 -13.38 11.94 -0.90
N ARG A 15 -14.16 12.68 -1.70
CA ARG A 15 -14.25 14.15 -1.64
C ARG A 15 -15.03 14.61 -0.41
N LYS A 16 -16.10 13.91 -0.02
CA LYS A 16 -16.91 14.22 1.16
C LYS A 16 -16.21 13.84 2.47
N HIS A 17 -15.40 12.78 2.44
CA HIS A 17 -14.62 12.27 3.55
C HIS A 17 -13.11 12.35 3.25
N THR A 18 -12.61 13.57 3.07
CA THR A 18 -11.16 13.84 2.82
C THR A 18 -10.25 13.22 3.88
N ILE A 19 -10.79 12.95 5.08
CA ILE A 19 -10.13 12.28 6.18
C ILE A 19 -9.59 10.88 5.80
N ILE A 20 -10.15 10.21 4.79
CA ILE A 20 -9.67 8.91 4.29
C ILE A 20 -8.31 9.05 3.57
N ILE A 21 -8.02 10.21 2.98
CA ILE A 21 -6.78 10.48 2.25
C ILE A 21 -5.66 10.91 3.21
N VAL A 22 -6.02 11.41 4.39
CA VAL A 22 -5.07 11.92 5.39
C VAL A 22 -4.02 10.88 5.81
N PRO A 23 -4.36 9.61 6.14
CA PRO A 23 -3.36 8.64 6.56
C PRO A 23 -2.24 8.35 5.54
N PRO A 24 -2.52 8.01 4.26
CA PRO A 24 -1.46 7.80 3.29
C PRO A 24 -0.67 9.08 3.00
N VAL A 25 -1.32 10.25 2.94
CA VAL A 25 -0.62 11.53 2.72
C VAL A 25 0.33 11.87 3.87
N LEU A 26 -0.10 11.71 5.12
CA LEU A 26 0.75 11.93 6.29
C LEU A 26 1.95 10.99 6.27
N VAL A 27 1.71 9.70 6.00
CA VAL A 27 2.79 8.71 5.94
C VAL A 27 3.77 9.02 4.80
N SER A 28 3.28 9.34 3.60
CA SER A 28 4.13 9.72 2.47
C SER A 28 4.92 10.99 2.75
N PHE A 29 4.32 11.99 3.40
CA PHE A 29 5.00 13.22 3.79
C PHE A 29 6.09 12.94 4.83
N LEU A 30 5.78 12.19 5.89
CA LEU A 30 6.74 11.85 6.95
C LEU A 30 7.92 11.04 6.42
N ILE A 31 7.67 10.00 5.63
CA ILE A 31 8.71 9.19 5.01
C ILE A 31 9.52 10.02 4.00
N GLY A 32 8.86 10.86 3.21
CA GLY A 32 9.51 11.73 2.24
C GLY A 32 10.46 12.73 2.91
N CYS A 33 10.00 13.44 3.94
CA CYS A 33 10.84 14.34 4.73
C CYS A 33 12.00 13.61 5.40
N LEU A 34 11.74 12.46 6.04
CA LEU A 34 12.78 11.66 6.67
C LEU A 34 13.83 11.21 5.65
N SER A 35 13.39 10.77 4.47
CA SER A 35 14.27 10.34 3.38
C SER A 35 15.16 11.50 2.90
N ILE A 36 14.60 12.70 2.69
CA ILE A 36 15.36 13.89 2.28
C ILE A 36 16.40 14.26 3.34
N VAL A 37 16.01 14.26 4.62
CA VAL A 37 16.92 14.60 5.73
C VAL A 37 18.05 13.58 5.84
N VAL A 38 17.72 12.29 5.87
CA VAL A 38 18.71 11.21 6.05
C VAL A 38 19.67 11.16 4.86
N ILE A 39 19.16 11.22 3.63
CA ILE A 39 19.99 11.19 2.42
C ILE A 39 20.80 12.50 2.30
N GLY A 40 20.19 13.65 2.57
CA GLY A 40 20.84 14.96 2.50
C GLY A 40 22.00 15.10 3.48
N MET A 41 21.81 14.67 4.74
CA MET A 41 22.89 14.65 5.75
C MET A 41 24.06 13.77 5.33
N ARG A 42 23.80 12.65 4.65
CA ARG A 42 24.83 11.72 4.17
C ARG A 42 25.60 12.30 3.01
N MET A 43 24.93 12.96 2.07
CA MET A 43 25.59 13.63 0.94
C MET A 43 26.52 14.77 1.39
N THR A 44 26.15 15.53 2.42
CA THR A 44 27.01 16.60 2.96
C THR A 44 28.19 16.10 3.78
N ALA A 45 28.14 14.85 4.25
CA ALA A 45 29.19 14.23 5.04
C ALA A 45 30.20 13.43 4.21
N MET A 46 30.00 13.31 2.89
CA MET A 46 30.94 12.65 1.98
C MET A 46 32.10 13.62 1.65
N GLU A 47 33.32 13.25 2.02
CA GLU A 47 34.53 14.00 1.64
C GLU A 47 34.84 13.81 0.13
N PRO A 48 35.44 14.80 -0.55
CA PRO A 48 35.56 14.83 -2.00
C PRO A 48 36.80 14.09 -2.56
N ASP A 49 37.24 12.97 -1.98
CA ASP A 49 38.47 12.29 -2.42
C ASP A 49 38.25 11.04 -3.31
N ALA A 50 38.49 11.28 -4.60
CA ALA A 50 38.96 10.37 -5.64
C ALA A 50 38.41 8.93 -5.70
N VAL A 51 37.28 8.76 -6.41
CA VAL A 51 36.94 7.66 -7.36
C VAL A 51 36.94 6.18 -6.86
N GLY A 52 37.60 5.82 -5.76
CA GLY A 52 37.49 4.54 -5.06
C GLY A 52 36.39 4.51 -3.98
N GLU A 53 36.04 5.68 -3.43
CA GLU A 53 34.96 5.86 -2.45
C GLU A 53 33.55 5.85 -3.07
N LEU A 54 33.45 5.95 -4.40
CA LEU A 54 32.18 5.80 -5.11
C LEU A 54 31.54 4.42 -4.83
N GLY A 55 32.34 3.38 -4.60
CA GLY A 55 31.84 2.05 -4.22
C GLY A 55 31.29 1.98 -2.80
N GLN A 56 31.99 2.57 -1.81
CA GLN A 56 31.54 2.56 -0.41
C GLN A 56 30.41 3.56 -0.14
N GLY A 57 30.47 4.76 -0.71
CA GLY A 57 29.40 5.76 -0.60
C GLY A 57 28.10 5.29 -1.25
N VAL A 58 28.17 4.64 -2.43
CA VAL A 58 26.99 4.03 -3.05
C VAL A 58 26.48 2.86 -2.21
N THR A 59 27.35 2.05 -1.61
CA THR A 59 26.93 0.94 -0.75
C THR A 59 26.25 1.43 0.54
N ASP A 60 26.77 2.46 1.20
CA ASP A 60 26.16 3.06 2.41
C ASP A 60 24.80 3.69 2.09
N LEU A 61 24.70 4.42 0.96
CA LEU A 61 23.44 4.97 0.49
C LEU A 61 22.41 3.89 0.16
N ILE A 62 22.83 2.78 -0.48
CA ILE A 62 21.96 1.64 -0.77
C ILE A 62 21.47 1.01 0.54
N LEU A 63 22.35 0.83 1.53
CA LEU A 63 22.00 0.18 2.79
C LEU A 63 21.02 1.05 3.59
N VAL A 64 21.30 2.34 3.73
CA VAL A 64 20.40 3.31 4.39
C VAL A 64 19.06 3.40 3.67
N LYS A 65 19.05 3.49 2.34
CA LYS A 65 17.82 3.51 1.54
C LYS A 65 17.03 2.21 1.70
N SER A 66 17.69 1.06 1.80
CA SER A 66 17.04 -0.24 2.00
C SER A 66 16.38 -0.34 3.38
N VAL A 67 17.01 0.20 4.43
CA VAL A 67 16.39 0.28 5.76
C VAL A 67 15.18 1.22 5.73
N LEU A 68 15.32 2.41 5.13
CA LEU A 68 14.22 3.37 4.99
C LEU A 68 13.06 2.81 4.16
N SER A 69 13.34 2.00 3.14
CA SER A 69 12.29 1.39 2.31
C SER A 69 11.50 0.34 3.09
N VAL A 70 12.15 -0.47 3.92
CA VAL A 70 11.48 -1.44 4.81
C VAL A 70 10.61 -0.70 5.83
N VAL A 71 11.14 0.33 6.48
CA VAL A 71 10.38 1.16 7.42
C VAL A 71 9.18 1.79 6.73
N GLY A 72 9.40 2.42 5.57
CA GLY A 72 8.34 3.05 4.80
C GLY A 72 7.26 2.07 4.36
N TRP A 73 7.66 0.86 3.96
CA TRP A 73 6.73 -0.21 3.58
C TRP A 73 5.83 -0.65 4.74
N ILE A 74 6.34 -0.69 5.97
CA ILE A 74 5.52 -0.98 7.17
C ILE A 74 4.48 0.12 7.39
N PHE A 75 4.91 1.38 7.42
CA PHE A 75 4.00 2.51 7.62
C PHE A 75 2.97 2.63 6.49
N TYR A 76 3.36 2.35 5.26
CA TYR A 76 2.45 2.39 4.11
C TYR A 76 1.42 1.25 4.16
N SER A 77 1.84 0.04 4.55
CA SER A 77 0.93 -1.09 4.76
C SER A 77 -0.11 -0.79 5.85
N PHE A 78 0.33 -0.11 6.92
CA PHE A 78 -0.56 0.35 7.98
C PHE A 78 -1.53 1.43 7.47
N ALA A 79 -1.06 2.41 6.70
CA ALA A 79 -1.89 3.43 6.08
C ALA A 79 -2.96 2.85 5.15
N GLN A 80 -2.58 1.86 4.34
CA GLN A 80 -3.51 1.13 3.46
C GLN A 80 -4.58 0.40 4.28
N GLY A 81 -4.19 -0.23 5.40
CA GLY A 81 -5.13 -0.83 6.34
C GLY A 81 -6.14 0.16 6.92
N MET A 82 -5.66 1.35 7.32
CA MET A 82 -6.54 2.44 7.79
C MET A 82 -7.52 2.87 6.70
N VAL A 83 -7.07 3.12 5.47
CA VAL A 83 -7.94 3.49 4.35
C VAL A 83 -9.01 2.43 4.12
N ALA A 84 -8.63 1.15 4.06
CA ALA A 84 -9.56 0.05 3.88
C ALA A 84 -10.60 -0.01 5.02
N SER A 85 -10.18 0.17 6.27
CA SER A 85 -11.09 0.18 7.42
C SER A 85 -12.06 1.37 7.41
N MET A 86 -11.58 2.55 7.03
CA MET A 86 -12.39 3.78 6.96
C MET A 86 -13.41 3.69 5.83
N MET A 87 -13.04 3.10 4.69
CA MET A 87 -13.97 2.85 3.58
C MET A 87 -15.11 1.92 3.99
N VAL A 88 -14.80 0.82 4.71
CA VAL A 88 -15.81 -0.09 5.25
C VAL A 88 -16.73 0.64 6.26
N GLU A 89 -16.19 1.53 7.09
CA GLU A 89 -17.00 2.31 8.03
C GLU A 89 -17.92 3.33 7.35
N VAL A 90 -17.46 3.97 6.27
CA VAL A 90 -18.32 4.87 5.50
C VAL A 90 -19.45 4.10 4.83
N GLU A 91 -19.19 2.89 4.33
CA GLU A 91 -20.23 2.02 3.77
C GLU A 91 -21.23 1.55 4.83
N ASP A 92 -20.77 1.08 5.99
CA ASP A 92 -21.63 0.55 7.05
C ASP A 92 -22.42 1.64 7.81
N LYS A 93 -21.76 2.76 8.13
CA LYS A 93 -22.26 3.76 9.09
C LYS A 93 -22.44 5.16 8.50
N GLY A 94 -21.99 5.40 7.27
CA GLY A 94 -22.05 6.71 6.60
C GLY A 94 -21.06 7.76 7.14
N GLN A 95 -20.21 7.38 8.10
CA GLN A 95 -19.25 8.28 8.74
C GLN A 95 -18.02 7.50 9.22
N THR A 96 -16.86 8.16 9.20
CA THR A 96 -15.58 7.58 9.63
C THR A 96 -14.70 8.64 10.29
N SER A 97 -13.73 8.20 11.08
CA SER A 97 -12.77 9.05 11.78
C SER A 97 -11.37 8.44 11.75
N LEU A 98 -10.33 9.25 11.96
CA LEU A 98 -8.96 8.74 12.05
C LEU A 98 -8.78 7.78 13.23
N GLY A 99 -9.43 8.06 14.37
CA GLY A 99 -9.31 7.22 15.57
C GLY A 99 -9.94 5.84 15.39
N SER A 100 -11.10 5.77 14.74
CA SER A 100 -11.76 4.49 14.44
C SER A 100 -10.99 3.68 13.39
N GLY A 101 -10.50 4.34 12.34
CA GLY A 101 -9.63 3.71 11.34
C GLY A 101 -8.32 3.20 11.94
N PHE A 102 -7.69 3.97 12.82
CA PHE A 102 -6.46 3.56 13.52
C PHE A 102 -6.70 2.37 14.43
N GLY A 103 -7.77 2.39 15.25
CA GLY A 103 -8.09 1.27 16.15
C GLY A 103 -8.33 -0.03 15.41
N ARG A 104 -9.13 0.01 14.33
CA ARG A 104 -9.45 -1.17 13.51
C ARG A 104 -8.24 -1.66 12.71
N ALA A 105 -7.41 -0.75 12.19
CA ALA A 105 -6.14 -1.12 11.55
C ALA A 105 -5.16 -1.75 12.54
N ASN A 106 -5.11 -1.26 13.79
CA ASN A 106 -4.25 -1.80 14.83
C ASN A 106 -4.65 -3.21 15.27
N GLU A 107 -5.96 -3.49 15.40
CA GLU A 107 -6.45 -4.85 15.70
C GLU A 107 -6.04 -5.87 14.63
N MET A 108 -6.04 -5.46 13.37
CA MET A 108 -5.72 -6.32 12.23
C MET A 108 -4.27 -6.16 11.74
N ILE A 109 -3.41 -5.45 12.47
CA ILE A 109 -2.05 -5.09 12.00
C ILE A 109 -1.22 -6.31 11.66
N VAL A 110 -1.33 -7.39 12.44
CA VAL A 110 -0.61 -8.64 12.20
C VAL A 110 -1.07 -9.28 10.87
N SER A 111 -2.38 -9.30 10.61
CA SER A 111 -2.95 -9.84 9.37
C SER A 111 -2.56 -8.97 8.17
N LEU A 112 -2.62 -7.64 8.31
CA LEU A 112 -2.19 -6.68 7.30
C LEU A 112 -0.72 -6.82 6.95
N MET A 113 0.16 -6.90 7.96
CA MET A 113 1.60 -7.04 7.75
C MET A 113 1.94 -8.39 7.14
N ALA A 114 1.33 -9.48 7.60
CA ALA A 114 1.53 -10.81 7.04
C ALA A 114 1.05 -10.89 5.58
N ALA A 115 -0.15 -10.38 5.29
CA ALA A 115 -0.68 -10.34 3.92
C ALA A 115 0.16 -9.43 3.03
N GLY A 116 0.53 -8.26 3.52
CA GLY A 116 1.43 -7.33 2.83
C GLY A 116 2.76 -8.00 2.51
N PHE A 117 3.36 -8.72 3.46
CA PHE A 117 4.63 -9.41 3.25
C PHE A 117 4.52 -10.49 2.18
N ILE A 118 3.50 -11.35 2.27
CA ILE A 118 3.29 -12.42 1.29
C ILE A 118 3.05 -11.81 -0.10
N LEU A 119 2.24 -10.75 -0.18
CA LEU A 119 1.99 -10.01 -1.43
C LEU A 119 3.25 -9.35 -1.97
N GLY A 120 4.06 -8.75 -1.11
CA GLY A 120 5.32 -8.14 -1.48
C GLY A 120 6.28 -9.15 -2.10
N VAL A 121 6.41 -10.33 -1.50
CA VAL A 121 7.21 -11.44 -2.04
C VAL A 121 6.63 -11.94 -3.37
N LEU A 122 5.31 -12.12 -3.45
CA LEU A 122 4.65 -12.56 -4.69
C LEU A 122 4.83 -11.56 -5.84
N LEU A 123 4.71 -10.26 -5.54
CA LEU A 123 4.94 -9.18 -6.51
C LEU A 123 6.41 -9.13 -6.93
N LEU A 124 7.34 -9.23 -5.97
CA LEU A 124 8.78 -9.30 -6.27
C LEU A 124 9.08 -10.47 -7.21
N LEU A 125 8.61 -11.68 -6.90
CA LEU A 125 8.80 -12.85 -7.76
C LEU A 125 8.12 -12.68 -9.12
N GLY A 126 6.92 -12.09 -9.14
CA GLY A 126 6.19 -11.78 -10.36
C GLY A 126 6.97 -10.84 -11.27
N PHE A 127 7.40 -9.68 -10.75
CA PHE A 127 8.17 -8.70 -11.50
C PHE A 127 9.59 -9.16 -11.84
N MET A 128 10.21 -10.00 -11.01
CA MET A 128 11.51 -10.60 -11.29
C MET A 128 11.44 -11.58 -12.48
N LEU A 129 10.30 -12.25 -12.67
CA LEU A 129 10.10 -13.16 -13.79
C LEU A 129 9.76 -12.40 -15.09
N PHE A 130 8.82 -11.46 -15.05
CA PHE A 130 8.50 -10.50 -16.13
C PHE A 130 7.51 -9.42 -15.65
N VAL A 131 7.34 -8.30 -16.37
CA VAL A 131 6.38 -7.25 -15.97
C VAL A 131 4.92 -7.75 -15.95
N ILE A 132 4.55 -8.56 -16.94
CA ILE A 132 3.20 -9.13 -17.10
C ILE A 132 2.76 -9.99 -15.89
N PRO A 133 3.51 -11.01 -15.44
CA PRO A 133 3.15 -11.81 -14.27
C PRO A 133 3.06 -10.97 -12.99
N GLY A 134 3.93 -9.97 -12.80
CA GLY A 134 3.81 -9.02 -11.70
C GLY A 134 2.47 -8.28 -11.71
N LEU A 135 2.03 -7.81 -12.88
CA LEU A 135 0.75 -7.13 -13.04
C LEU A 135 -0.44 -8.07 -12.79
N ILE A 136 -0.36 -9.33 -13.23
CA ILE A 136 -1.40 -10.34 -12.96
C ILE A 136 -1.55 -10.57 -11.45
N VAL A 137 -0.44 -10.69 -10.72
CA VAL A 137 -0.46 -10.83 -9.26
C VAL A 137 -1.11 -9.60 -8.61
N ALA A 138 -0.70 -8.39 -8.99
CA ALA A 138 -1.29 -7.15 -8.48
C ALA A 138 -2.81 -7.09 -8.72
N PHE A 139 -3.24 -7.50 -9.92
CA PHE A 139 -4.64 -7.55 -10.30
C PHE A 139 -5.45 -8.55 -9.46
N ILE A 140 -4.96 -9.78 -9.32
CA ILE A 140 -5.65 -10.85 -8.60
C ILE A 140 -5.79 -10.54 -7.10
N PHE A 141 -4.80 -9.86 -6.52
CA PHE A 141 -4.75 -9.58 -5.08
C PHE A 141 -5.08 -8.14 -4.69
N SER A 142 -5.60 -7.35 -5.63
CA SER A 142 -6.02 -5.96 -5.39
C SER A 142 -7.01 -5.81 -4.23
N PHE A 143 -7.81 -6.85 -3.94
CA PHE A 143 -8.86 -6.79 -2.91
C PHE A 143 -8.45 -7.41 -1.57
N THR A 144 -7.23 -7.94 -1.43
CA THR A 144 -6.81 -8.63 -0.20
C THR A 144 -6.96 -7.75 1.04
N PHE A 145 -6.51 -6.50 1.01
CA PHE A 145 -6.61 -5.57 2.14
C PHE A 145 -8.05 -5.24 2.52
N ILE A 146 -8.92 -5.08 1.52
CA ILE A 146 -10.35 -4.82 1.72
C ILE A 146 -11.00 -6.05 2.37
N VAL A 147 -10.70 -7.26 1.88
CA VAL A 147 -11.23 -8.50 2.46
C VAL A 147 -10.77 -8.72 3.90
N ILE A 148 -9.52 -8.39 4.24
CA ILE A 148 -9.04 -8.47 5.63
C ILE A 148 -9.89 -7.56 6.52
N MET A 149 -10.16 -6.32 6.11
CA MET A 149 -10.91 -5.36 6.92
C MET A 149 -12.42 -5.61 6.98
N LEU A 150 -12.99 -6.04 5.85
CA LEU A 150 -14.41 -6.28 5.68
C LEU A 150 -14.81 -7.63 6.29
N GLU A 151 -14.09 -8.69 5.93
CA GLU A 151 -14.44 -10.06 6.33
C GLU A 151 -13.67 -10.53 7.58
N LYS A 152 -12.78 -9.70 8.16
CA LYS A 152 -11.94 -10.00 9.35
C LYS A 152 -11.18 -11.33 9.22
N ARG A 153 -10.75 -11.67 8.01
CA ARG A 153 -10.07 -12.94 7.71
C ARG A 153 -8.56 -12.85 7.95
N GLY A 154 -7.96 -14.01 8.19
CA GLY A 154 -6.52 -14.19 8.19
C GLY A 154 -5.92 -13.89 6.81
N PRO A 155 -4.59 -13.68 6.73
CA PRO A 155 -3.92 -13.19 5.53
C PRO A 155 -4.10 -14.14 4.32
N VAL A 156 -3.95 -15.45 4.54
CA VAL A 156 -4.08 -16.46 3.48
C VAL A 156 -5.51 -16.61 2.98
N ASP A 157 -6.48 -16.57 3.89
CA ASP A 157 -7.90 -16.72 3.53
C ASP A 157 -8.43 -15.48 2.81
N ALA A 158 -7.94 -14.29 3.19
CA ALA A 158 -8.24 -13.06 2.47
C ALA A 158 -7.68 -13.06 1.05
N MET A 159 -6.45 -13.56 0.86
CA MET A 159 -5.87 -13.71 -0.48
C MET A 159 -6.65 -14.70 -1.35
N LYS A 160 -7.01 -15.88 -0.82
CA LYS A 160 -7.86 -16.85 -1.53
C LYS A 160 -9.20 -16.24 -1.93
N ARG A 161 -9.79 -15.46 -1.04
CA ARG A 161 -11.06 -14.76 -1.30
C ARG A 161 -10.90 -13.68 -2.36
N SER A 162 -9.80 -12.92 -2.36
CA SER A 162 -9.49 -11.96 -3.43
C SER A 162 -9.44 -12.64 -4.81
N VAL A 163 -8.78 -13.79 -4.90
CA VAL A 163 -8.73 -14.59 -6.15
C VAL A 163 -10.14 -14.98 -6.62
N GLN A 164 -11.00 -15.41 -5.69
CA GLN A 164 -12.39 -15.76 -6.03
C GLN A 164 -13.18 -14.55 -6.55
N ILE A 165 -13.04 -13.39 -5.91
CA ILE A 165 -13.72 -12.15 -6.32
C ILE A 165 -13.29 -11.75 -7.73
N VAL A 166 -11.98 -11.74 -7.99
CA VAL A 166 -11.43 -11.38 -9.30
C VAL A 166 -11.82 -12.39 -10.37
N ARG A 167 -11.77 -13.69 -10.07
CA ARG A 167 -12.13 -14.73 -11.04
C ARG A 167 -13.61 -14.70 -11.40
N ALA A 168 -14.49 -14.43 -10.43
CA ALA A 168 -15.93 -14.30 -10.67
C ALA A 168 -16.29 -13.03 -11.47
N ASN A 169 -15.49 -11.95 -11.34
CA ASN A 169 -15.75 -10.65 -11.94
C ASN A 169 -14.60 -10.17 -12.84
N ALA A 170 -13.94 -11.08 -13.55
CA ALA A 170 -12.69 -10.77 -14.26
C ALA A 170 -12.85 -9.64 -15.29
N SER A 171 -13.98 -9.59 -15.99
CA SER A 171 -14.28 -8.56 -16.99
C SER A 171 -14.50 -7.18 -16.38
N TYR A 172 -15.20 -7.09 -15.25
CA TYR A 172 -15.41 -5.82 -14.53
C TYR A 172 -14.14 -5.33 -13.86
N THR A 173 -13.39 -6.25 -13.24
CA THR A 173 -12.12 -5.92 -12.58
C THR A 173 -11.10 -5.44 -13.60
N PHE A 174 -11.00 -6.08 -14.76
CA PHE A 174 -10.07 -5.66 -15.83
C PHE A 174 -10.41 -4.27 -16.37
N LYS A 175 -11.71 -3.97 -16.56
CA LYS A 175 -12.16 -2.63 -16.94
C LYS A 175 -11.85 -1.59 -15.87
N LEU A 176 -11.98 -1.94 -14.58
CA LEU A 176 -11.61 -1.06 -13.48
C LEU A 176 -10.11 -0.75 -13.50
N LEU A 177 -9.27 -1.77 -13.70
CA LEU A 177 -7.81 -1.61 -13.79
C LEU A 177 -7.40 -0.70 -14.96
N LEU A 178 -8.03 -0.83 -16.12
CA LEU A 178 -7.67 -0.05 -17.32
C LEU A 178 -8.09 1.42 -17.22
N LEU A 179 -9.08 1.72 -16.39
CA LEU A 179 -9.64 3.07 -16.21
C LEU A 179 -8.93 3.85 -15.09
N LEU A 180 -8.16 3.15 -14.24
CA LEU A 180 -7.41 3.69 -13.10
C LEU A 180 -6.01 4.11 -13.54
#